data_AF-A0A813XLB4-F1
#
_entry.id   AF-A0A813XLB4-F1
#
_cell.length_a   1.000
_cell.length_b   1.000
_cell.length_c   1.000
_cell.angle_alpha   90.00
_cell.angle_beta   90.00
_cell.angle_gamma   90.00
#
_symmetry.space_group_name_H-M   'P 1'
#
loop_
_entity.id
_entity.type
_entity.pdbx_description
1 polymer ?
#
loop_
_entity_poly.entity_id
_entity_poly.type
_entity_poly.pdbx_seq_one_letter_code
_entity_poly.pdbx_strand_id
1 'polypeptide(L)'
;MRLNSLVCLALSTNDYLLNPDLFIKQVQSYDDCLYLLDGRFNQLHRLIIDVVNPINIGTVDNQDLLPNLKYFYFSCNIMRFYNDEIILSLLSRMSNLERLDLYIIFDCQTTFIDGNYLKKNILNSMTKLNEFHFSITSHISNVMKLNLPSKKDIQQTFIHFQTKNIICVDYFPESKKGLCHIYSYPSKMIYYGDITNQFPGGLYEYVRQVSLFDEKPFEHEFLLRIQKSFPLLEILYVKNKKPQNRKQSNDNQQYLSLIQFSSLSELRLNDVHDDYIEEFLFHTKTYLTKNVNLFIEYESLERITHNFTRECTRINCAKVDKLYLCGNDELKCENSLGKYFPIAKIINPRRY
;
A
#
# COMPACT_ATOMS: atom_id res chain seq x y z
N MET A 1 -12.35 16.62 9.51
CA MET A 1 -12.62 16.01 8.20
C MET A 1 -13.23 14.63 8.46
N ARG A 2 -14.53 14.42 8.17
CA ARG A 2 -15.10 13.07 8.16
C ARG A 2 -14.63 12.43 6.85
N LEU A 3 -13.67 11.51 6.93
CA LEU A 3 -13.27 10.71 5.77
C LEU A 3 -14.49 9.87 5.38
N ASN A 4 -15.11 10.18 4.24
CA ASN A 4 -16.15 9.32 3.69
C ASN A 4 -15.47 8.00 3.33
N SER A 5 -15.82 6.93 4.03
CA SER A 5 -15.40 5.58 3.69
C SER A 5 -16.04 5.17 2.38
N LEU A 6 -15.23 4.69 1.43
CA LEU A 6 -15.71 4.16 0.16
C LEU A 6 -15.48 2.65 0.20
N VAL A 7 -16.57 1.88 0.17
CA VAL A 7 -16.52 0.43 -0.07
C VAL A 7 -16.99 0.18 -1.49
N CYS A 8 -16.19 -0.51 -2.28
CA CYS A 8 -16.63 -1.07 -3.55
C CYS A 8 -17.08 -2.51 -3.32
N LEU A 9 -18.39 -2.74 -3.45
CA LEU A 9 -18.99 -4.06 -3.39
C LEU A 9 -19.24 -4.56 -4.81
N ALA A 10 -18.76 -5.75 -5.15
CA ALA A 10 -19.18 -6.45 -6.37
C ALA A 10 -19.72 -7.84 -6.05
N LEU A 11 -20.89 -8.17 -6.62
CA LEU A 11 -21.68 -9.36 -6.33
C LEU A 11 -21.92 -10.18 -7.60
N SER A 12 -21.87 -11.52 -7.52
CA SER A 12 -22.31 -12.40 -8.60
C SER A 12 -23.07 -13.63 -8.08
N THR A 13 -24.17 -13.95 -8.74
CA THR A 13 -25.05 -15.10 -8.45
C THR A 13 -24.74 -16.31 -9.33
N ASN A 14 -23.93 -16.18 -10.39
CA ASN A 14 -23.57 -17.27 -11.31
C ASN A 14 -22.07 -17.61 -11.27
N ASP A 15 -21.78 -18.91 -11.33
CA ASP A 15 -20.42 -19.49 -11.33
C ASP A 15 -19.69 -19.37 -12.69
N TYR A 16 -20.41 -19.04 -13.77
CA TYR A 16 -19.88 -18.98 -15.12
C TYR A 16 -20.18 -17.62 -15.77
N LEU A 17 -19.11 -16.97 -16.26
CA LEU A 17 -19.03 -15.70 -16.99
C LEU A 17 -18.88 -14.40 -16.18
N LEU A 18 -17.99 -13.54 -16.69
CA LEU A 18 -17.96 -12.11 -16.45
C LEU A 18 -19.29 -11.51 -16.92
N ASN A 19 -20.26 -11.51 -16.00
CA ASN A 19 -21.50 -10.73 -15.96
C ASN A 19 -22.74 -11.34 -16.65
N PRO A 20 -23.80 -11.62 -15.86
CA PRO A 20 -25.06 -10.92 -16.15
C PRO A 20 -25.58 -10.01 -15.03
N ASP A 21 -25.16 -10.14 -13.77
CA ASP A 21 -25.68 -9.34 -12.64
C ASP A 21 -24.57 -8.82 -11.68
N LEU A 22 -23.46 -8.33 -12.22
CA LEU A 22 -22.39 -7.68 -11.44
C LEU A 22 -22.89 -6.33 -10.93
N PHE A 23 -23.43 -6.34 -9.72
CA PHE A 23 -23.83 -5.12 -9.04
C PHE A 23 -22.61 -4.49 -8.38
N ILE A 24 -22.05 -3.46 -9.01
CA ILE A 24 -21.01 -2.62 -8.40
C ILE A 24 -21.71 -1.47 -7.68
N LYS A 25 -21.62 -1.42 -6.35
CA LYS A 25 -22.15 -0.31 -5.57
C LYS A 25 -21.09 0.26 -4.65
N GLN A 26 -20.94 1.59 -4.72
CA GLN A 26 -20.21 2.35 -3.72
C GLN A 26 -21.12 2.58 -2.53
N VAL A 27 -20.66 2.21 -1.34
CA VAL A 27 -21.38 2.50 -0.10
C VAL A 27 -20.50 3.19 0.93
N GLN A 28 -21.17 3.93 1.82
CA GLN A 28 -20.54 4.79 2.80
C GLN A 28 -20.12 4.02 4.06
N SER A 29 -20.73 2.87 4.36
CA SER A 29 -20.35 2.02 5.49
C SER A 29 -20.44 0.52 5.17
N TYR A 30 -19.80 -0.30 6.01
CA TYR A 30 -19.93 -1.76 5.93
C TYR A 30 -21.34 -2.22 6.29
N ASP A 31 -22.00 -1.55 7.25
CA ASP A 31 -23.38 -1.87 7.60
C ASP A 31 -24.31 -1.65 6.39
N ASP A 32 -24.10 -0.59 5.62
CA ASP A 32 -24.80 -0.37 4.35
C ASP A 32 -24.55 -1.50 3.33
N CYS A 33 -23.35 -2.10 3.32
CA CYS A 33 -23.08 -3.27 2.48
C CYS A 33 -24.01 -4.42 2.85
N LEU A 34 -24.15 -4.70 4.14
CA LEU A 34 -24.94 -5.81 4.64
C LEU A 34 -26.44 -5.57 4.49
N TYR A 35 -26.91 -4.35 4.73
CA TYR A 35 -28.30 -3.97 4.47
C TYR A 35 -28.69 -4.11 3.00
N LEU A 36 -27.76 -3.87 2.06
CA LEU A 36 -28.02 -4.06 0.62
C LEU A 36 -28.11 -5.52 0.19
N LEU A 37 -27.59 -6.42 1.02
CA LEU A 37 -27.53 -7.84 0.77
C LEU A 37 -28.69 -8.59 1.43
N ASP A 38 -29.45 -7.92 2.29
CA ASP A 38 -30.56 -8.49 3.05
C ASP A 38 -31.61 -9.12 2.10
N GLY A 39 -31.87 -10.42 2.29
CA GLY A 39 -32.76 -11.25 1.48
C GLY A 39 -32.16 -12.00 0.27
N ARG A 40 -30.92 -11.71 -0.18
CA ARG A 40 -30.30 -12.38 -1.36
C ARG A 40 -29.00 -13.13 -1.07
N PHE A 41 -28.52 -13.12 0.17
CA PHE A 41 -27.28 -13.79 0.59
C PHE A 41 -27.21 -15.28 0.21
N ASN A 42 -28.32 -16.01 0.30
CA ASN A 42 -28.38 -17.42 -0.05
C ASN A 42 -28.25 -17.69 -1.56
N GLN A 43 -28.21 -16.68 -2.43
CA GLN A 43 -28.01 -16.87 -3.87
C GLN A 43 -26.60 -16.47 -4.33
N LEU A 44 -25.78 -15.95 -3.41
CA LEU A 44 -24.48 -15.41 -3.74
C LEU A 44 -23.43 -16.51 -3.80
N HIS A 45 -22.74 -16.64 -4.94
CA HIS A 45 -21.61 -17.55 -5.09
C HIS A 45 -20.27 -16.82 -4.95
N ARG A 46 -20.26 -15.51 -5.23
CA ARG A 46 -19.05 -14.68 -5.28
C ARG A 46 -19.28 -13.30 -4.66
N LEU A 47 -18.41 -12.94 -3.72
CA LEU A 47 -18.42 -11.66 -3.01
C LEU A 47 -17.05 -11.00 -3.08
N ILE A 48 -17.00 -9.74 -3.50
CA ILE A 48 -15.79 -8.92 -3.54
C ILE A 48 -16.05 -7.67 -2.71
N ILE A 49 -15.20 -7.45 -1.70
CA ILE A 49 -15.21 -6.26 -0.87
C ILE A 49 -13.83 -5.62 -0.95
N ASP A 50 -13.78 -4.38 -1.41
CA ASP A 50 -12.58 -3.56 -1.41
C ASP A 50 -12.83 -2.28 -0.59
N VAL A 51 -12.07 -2.14 0.49
CA VAL A 51 -12.20 -1.07 1.49
C VAL A 51 -11.02 -0.12 1.38
N VAL A 52 -11.26 1.03 0.75
CA VAL A 52 -10.22 2.01 0.43
C VAL A 52 -9.82 2.86 1.65
N ASN A 53 -10.74 3.08 2.59
CA ASN A 53 -10.55 3.92 3.77
C ASN A 53 -10.85 3.12 5.06
N PRO A 54 -10.17 3.40 6.18
CA PRO A 54 -10.43 2.70 7.44
C PRO A 54 -11.89 2.93 7.86
N ILE A 55 -12.63 1.83 7.96
CA ILE A 55 -14.03 1.81 8.44
C ILE A 55 -14.00 1.24 9.85
N ASN A 56 -14.73 1.89 10.77
CA ASN A 56 -15.22 1.18 11.94
C ASN A 56 -16.28 0.20 11.43
N ILE A 57 -15.86 -1.02 11.13
CA ILE A 57 -16.82 -2.07 10.88
C ILE A 57 -17.52 -2.30 12.22
N GLY A 58 -18.82 -2.05 12.29
CA GLY A 58 -19.59 -2.37 13.48
C GLY A 58 -19.49 -3.86 13.79
N THR A 59 -19.64 -4.25 15.05
CA THR A 59 -19.92 -5.64 15.39
C THR A 59 -21.30 -5.98 14.85
N VAL A 60 -21.36 -6.67 13.73
CA VAL A 60 -22.63 -7.04 13.12
C VAL A 60 -23.13 -8.33 13.75
N ASP A 61 -24.12 -8.21 14.62
CA ASP A 61 -24.80 -9.32 15.31
C ASP A 61 -25.74 -10.15 14.41
N ASN A 62 -25.75 -9.93 13.09
CA ASN A 62 -26.60 -10.69 12.18
C ASN A 62 -26.02 -12.10 11.94
N GLN A 63 -26.75 -13.10 12.43
CA GLN A 63 -26.42 -14.53 12.38
C GLN A 63 -26.53 -15.17 10.99
N ASP A 64 -26.79 -14.41 9.93
CA ASP A 64 -27.08 -14.97 8.62
C ASP A 64 -25.87 -15.71 8.05
N LEU A 65 -25.99 -17.03 7.92
CA LEU A 65 -24.98 -17.86 7.27
C LEU A 65 -24.91 -17.50 5.78
N LEU A 66 -23.72 -17.63 5.19
CA LEU A 66 -23.48 -17.48 3.75
C LEU A 66 -23.16 -18.84 3.11
N PRO A 67 -24.10 -19.81 3.15
CA PRO A 67 -23.79 -21.21 2.84
C PRO A 67 -23.50 -21.44 1.36
N ASN A 68 -23.92 -20.57 0.45
CA ASN A 68 -23.71 -20.78 -0.99
C ASN A 68 -22.48 -20.05 -1.53
N LEU A 69 -21.80 -19.26 -0.68
CA LEU A 69 -20.63 -18.52 -1.10
C LEU A 69 -19.45 -19.46 -1.34
N LYS A 70 -18.92 -19.44 -2.57
CA LYS A 70 -17.77 -20.25 -3.01
C LYS A 70 -16.49 -19.44 -3.10
N TYR A 71 -16.62 -18.16 -3.44
CA TYR A 71 -15.48 -17.25 -3.55
C TYR A 71 -15.69 -15.96 -2.78
N PHE A 72 -14.67 -15.60 -2.01
CA PHE A 72 -14.62 -14.35 -1.26
C PHE A 72 -13.30 -13.64 -1.50
N TYR A 73 -13.39 -12.37 -1.91
CA TYR A 73 -12.29 -11.43 -1.95
C TYR A 73 -12.51 -10.35 -0.92
N PHE A 74 -11.51 -10.10 -0.10
CA PHE A 74 -11.52 -9.02 0.87
C PHE A 74 -10.20 -8.25 0.81
N SER A 75 -10.28 -6.94 0.55
CA SER A 75 -9.16 -6.03 0.69
C SER A 75 -9.48 -4.88 1.64
N CYS A 76 -8.56 -4.57 2.55
CA CYS A 76 -8.67 -3.44 3.46
C CYS A 76 -7.30 -2.86 3.79
N ASN A 77 -7.11 -1.56 3.49
CA ASN A 77 -5.82 -0.90 3.61
C ASN A 77 -5.38 -0.59 5.04
N ILE A 78 -6.29 -0.46 6.03
CA ILE A 78 -5.92 -0.27 7.45
C ILE A 78 -7.06 -0.77 8.35
N MET A 79 -6.78 -1.79 9.17
CA MET A 79 -7.62 -2.21 10.28
C MET A 79 -6.95 -1.94 11.63
N ARG A 80 -7.59 -1.10 12.46
CA ARG A 80 -7.11 -0.81 13.82
C ARG A 80 -7.75 -1.76 14.82
N PHE A 81 -6.92 -2.43 15.63
CA PHE A 81 -7.08 -3.00 16.98
C PHE A 81 -8.37 -3.71 17.45
N TYR A 82 -9.48 -3.73 16.71
CA TYR A 82 -10.74 -4.37 17.10
C TYR A 82 -11.34 -5.27 16.01
N ASN A 83 -10.63 -5.45 14.89
CA ASN A 83 -11.23 -5.98 13.67
C ASN A 83 -10.79 -7.41 13.29
N ASP A 84 -9.83 -8.01 14.01
CA ASP A 84 -9.52 -9.44 13.84
C ASP A 84 -10.79 -10.26 14.08
N GLU A 85 -11.49 -9.99 15.19
CA GLU A 85 -12.76 -10.64 15.50
C GLU A 85 -13.83 -10.40 14.42
N ILE A 86 -13.79 -9.25 13.75
CA ILE A 86 -14.75 -8.93 12.68
C ILE A 86 -14.47 -9.75 11.43
N ILE A 87 -13.22 -9.79 10.97
CA ILE A 87 -12.85 -10.63 9.83
C ILE A 87 -13.12 -12.09 10.17
N LEU A 88 -12.69 -12.56 11.33
CA LEU A 88 -12.90 -13.94 11.75
C LEU A 88 -14.38 -14.29 11.89
N SER A 89 -15.20 -13.39 12.45
CA SER A 89 -16.65 -13.52 12.52
C SER A 89 -17.26 -13.62 11.13
N LEU A 90 -16.90 -12.71 10.21
CA LEU A 90 -17.36 -12.74 8.83
C LEU A 90 -16.99 -14.06 8.13
N LEU A 91 -15.73 -14.46 8.24
CA LEU A 91 -15.18 -15.68 7.65
C LEU A 91 -15.85 -16.94 8.22
N SER A 92 -16.18 -16.96 9.51
CA SER A 92 -16.86 -18.09 10.16
C SER A 92 -18.26 -18.37 9.58
N ARG A 93 -18.89 -17.37 8.95
CA ARG A 93 -20.21 -17.49 8.32
C ARG A 93 -20.16 -18.15 6.93
N MET A 94 -18.96 -18.34 6.38
CA MET A 94 -18.72 -18.82 5.00
C MET A 94 -18.19 -20.27 4.99
N SER A 95 -18.92 -21.20 5.62
CA SER A 95 -18.45 -22.59 5.83
C SER A 95 -18.22 -23.40 4.55
N ASN A 96 -18.77 -22.95 3.42
CA ASN A 96 -18.66 -23.63 2.12
C ASN A 96 -17.70 -22.96 1.14
N LEU A 97 -16.90 -22.00 1.62
CA LEU A 97 -15.94 -21.26 0.82
C LEU A 97 -14.88 -22.19 0.24
N GLU A 98 -14.70 -22.12 -1.08
CA GLU A 98 -13.70 -22.89 -1.80
C GLU A 98 -12.46 -22.04 -2.05
N ARG A 99 -12.65 -20.74 -2.33
CA ARG A 99 -11.56 -19.80 -2.58
C ARG A 99 -11.65 -18.54 -1.72
N LEU A 100 -10.53 -18.18 -1.11
CA LEU A 100 -10.36 -16.95 -0.32
C LEU A 100 -9.17 -16.15 -0.83
N ASP A 101 -9.42 -14.89 -1.21
CA ASP A 101 -8.40 -13.90 -1.54
C ASP A 101 -8.42 -12.79 -0.47
N LEU A 102 -7.35 -12.67 0.34
CA LEU A 102 -7.32 -11.83 1.53
C LEU A 102 -6.14 -10.83 1.55
N TYR A 103 -6.43 -9.53 1.44
CA TYR A 103 -5.43 -8.46 1.33
C TYR A 103 -5.61 -7.40 2.41
N ILE A 104 -4.89 -7.52 3.53
CA ILE A 104 -5.21 -6.78 4.75
C ILE A 104 -3.97 -6.25 5.47
N ILE A 105 -4.13 -5.08 6.09
CA ILE A 105 -3.11 -4.45 6.91
C ILE A 105 -3.66 -4.26 8.33
N PHE A 106 -2.95 -4.77 9.32
CA PHE A 106 -3.32 -4.75 10.74
C PHE A 106 -2.35 -3.93 11.56
N ASP A 107 -2.90 -3.14 12.49
CA ASP A 107 -2.15 -2.70 13.67
C ASP A 107 -2.42 -3.68 14.83
N CYS A 108 -1.41 -4.48 15.16
CA CYS A 108 -1.39 -5.48 16.23
C CYS A 108 -0.71 -4.92 17.50
N GLN A 109 -1.12 -5.36 18.70
CA GLN A 109 -0.58 -4.78 19.94
C GLN A 109 0.75 -5.42 20.32
N THR A 110 0.83 -6.75 20.19
CA THR A 110 1.88 -7.53 20.85
C THR A 110 2.55 -8.54 19.92
N THR A 111 1.83 -9.11 18.94
CA THR A 111 2.35 -10.18 18.08
C THR A 111 1.95 -9.98 16.63
N PHE A 112 2.82 -10.43 15.72
CA PHE A 112 2.48 -10.51 14.30
C PHE A 112 1.49 -11.63 14.02
N ILE A 113 0.75 -11.49 12.92
CA ILE A 113 -0.01 -12.60 12.35
C ILE A 113 0.97 -13.54 11.66
N ASP A 114 1.00 -14.79 12.12
CA ASP A 114 1.85 -15.85 11.61
C ASP A 114 1.02 -17.01 11.02
N GLY A 115 1.69 -18.06 10.57
CA GLY A 115 1.02 -19.22 9.99
C GLY A 115 0.20 -20.01 11.00
N ASN A 116 0.57 -19.99 12.29
CA ASN A 116 -0.19 -20.65 13.35
C ASN A 116 -1.52 -19.93 13.59
N TYR A 117 -1.51 -18.60 13.60
CA TYR A 117 -2.70 -17.77 13.69
C TYR A 117 -3.65 -18.07 12.52
N LEU A 118 -3.16 -18.02 11.28
CA LEU A 118 -4.00 -18.27 10.09
C LEU A 118 -4.56 -19.70 10.11
N LYS A 119 -3.74 -20.69 10.50
CA LYS A 119 -4.19 -22.07 10.61
C LYS A 119 -5.30 -22.21 11.64
N LYS A 120 -5.10 -21.70 12.85
CA LYS A 120 -6.03 -21.82 13.97
C LYS A 120 -7.36 -21.12 13.68
N ASN A 121 -7.30 -19.89 13.16
CA ASN A 121 -8.45 -19.00 13.11
C ASN A 121 -9.18 -19.02 11.76
N ILE A 122 -8.52 -19.43 10.66
CA ILE A 122 -9.11 -19.44 9.32
C ILE A 122 -9.14 -20.86 8.76
N LEU A 123 -7.99 -21.51 8.61
CA LEU A 123 -7.93 -22.76 7.84
C LEU A 123 -8.62 -23.94 8.53
N ASN A 124 -8.55 -24.03 9.85
CA ASN A 124 -9.17 -25.13 10.60
C ASN A 124 -10.71 -25.12 10.51
N SER A 125 -11.34 -23.95 10.34
CA SER A 125 -12.80 -23.82 10.23
C SER A 125 -13.30 -23.91 8.79
N MET A 126 -12.45 -23.62 7.79
CA MET A 126 -12.81 -23.64 6.37
C MET A 126 -12.39 -24.95 5.68
N THR A 127 -13.08 -26.04 5.99
CA THR A 127 -12.72 -27.38 5.51
C THR A 127 -12.88 -27.59 4.00
N LYS A 128 -13.62 -26.72 3.31
CA LYS A 128 -13.80 -26.75 1.85
C LYS A 128 -12.83 -25.85 1.07
N LEU A 129 -12.00 -25.07 1.77
CA LEU A 129 -11.08 -24.13 1.14
C LEU A 129 -9.98 -24.88 0.40
N ASN A 130 -9.94 -24.74 -0.92
CA ASN A 130 -8.92 -25.33 -1.79
C ASN A 130 -7.90 -24.28 -2.27
N GLU A 131 -8.30 -23.01 -2.35
CA GLU A 131 -7.46 -21.89 -2.78
C GLU A 131 -7.44 -20.81 -1.71
N PHE A 132 -6.26 -20.56 -1.13
CA PHE A 132 -6.05 -19.45 -0.22
C PHE A 132 -4.92 -18.55 -0.70
N HIS A 133 -5.29 -17.36 -1.17
CA HIS A 133 -4.37 -16.30 -1.54
C HIS A 133 -4.42 -15.22 -0.48
N PHE A 134 -3.25 -14.75 -0.05
CA PHE A 134 -3.19 -13.70 0.96
C PHE A 134 -2.01 -12.77 0.79
N SER A 135 -2.17 -11.55 1.29
CA SER A 135 -1.12 -10.58 1.59
C SER A 135 -1.55 -9.84 2.85
N ILE A 136 -0.85 -10.14 3.94
CA ILE A 136 -1.18 -9.68 5.28
C ILE A 136 0.02 -8.95 5.84
N THR A 137 -0.18 -7.67 6.13
CA THR A 137 0.83 -6.84 6.78
C THR A 137 0.41 -6.58 8.21
N SER A 138 1.21 -7.01 9.18
CA SER A 138 1.02 -6.75 10.59
C SER A 138 2.05 -5.73 11.09
N HIS A 139 1.56 -4.64 11.66
CA HIS A 139 2.35 -3.66 12.38
C HIS A 139 2.24 -3.92 13.87
N ILE A 140 3.34 -3.89 14.60
CA ILE A 140 3.30 -3.88 16.07
C ILE A 140 3.90 -2.57 16.58
N SER A 141 3.30 -2.01 17.62
CA SER A 141 3.80 -0.82 18.31
C SER A 141 4.35 -1.19 19.69
N ASN A 142 5.16 -0.31 20.28
CA ASN A 142 5.74 -0.50 21.62
C ASN A 142 6.61 -1.76 21.74
N VAL A 143 7.43 -2.00 20.73
CA VAL A 143 8.38 -3.11 20.67
C VAL A 143 9.47 -2.95 21.74
N MET A 144 9.17 -3.30 23.00
CA MET A 144 10.13 -3.32 24.09
C MET A 144 10.87 -4.68 24.11
N LYS A 145 11.86 -4.80 23.22
CA LYS A 145 13.06 -5.67 23.20
C LYS A 145 13.10 -7.09 23.82
N LEU A 146 12.04 -7.74 24.28
CA LEU A 146 12.12 -9.13 24.76
C LEU A 146 11.27 -10.06 23.88
N ASN A 147 11.96 -10.99 23.21
CA ASN A 147 11.43 -12.13 22.44
C ASN A 147 10.65 -11.81 21.15
N LEU A 148 11.19 -10.92 20.32
CA LEU A 148 10.62 -10.65 18.99
C LEU A 148 10.94 -11.80 18.02
N PRO A 149 9.96 -12.32 17.27
CA PRO A 149 10.20 -13.43 16.35
C PRO A 149 11.11 -12.99 15.19
N SER A 150 12.15 -13.76 14.90
CA SER A 150 12.95 -13.54 13.71
C SER A 150 12.15 -13.89 12.44
N LYS A 151 12.65 -13.45 11.27
CA LYS A 151 12.14 -13.91 9.97
C LYS A 151 12.06 -15.44 9.89
N LYS A 152 13.06 -16.14 10.44
CA LYS A 152 13.11 -17.61 10.46
C LYS A 152 12.01 -18.20 11.34
N ASP A 153 11.76 -17.59 12.50
CA ASP A 153 10.71 -18.05 13.42
C ASP A 153 9.34 -17.94 12.76
N ILE A 154 9.04 -16.80 12.12
CA ILE A 154 7.79 -16.64 11.35
C ILE A 154 7.74 -17.64 10.18
N GLN A 155 8.83 -17.78 9.41
CA GLN A 155 8.89 -18.76 8.31
C GLN A 155 8.55 -20.19 8.76
N GLN A 156 8.99 -20.60 9.96
CA GLN A 156 8.70 -21.94 10.46
C GLN A 156 7.22 -22.20 10.75
N THR A 157 6.42 -21.16 10.95
CA THR A 157 4.96 -21.31 11.12
C THR A 157 4.24 -21.64 9.82
N PHE A 158 4.90 -21.48 8.66
CA PHE A 158 4.34 -21.72 7.33
C PHE A 158 4.81 -23.01 6.67
N ILE A 159 5.62 -23.85 7.34
CA ILE A 159 6.20 -25.07 6.72
C ILE A 159 5.17 -26.07 6.18
N HIS A 160 3.95 -26.04 6.71
CA HIS A 160 2.85 -26.94 6.31
C HIS A 160 1.82 -26.26 5.40
N PHE A 161 2.06 -25.02 4.98
CA PHE A 161 1.23 -24.38 3.98
C PHE A 161 1.61 -24.91 2.60
N GLN A 162 0.61 -25.26 1.80
CA GLN A 162 0.83 -25.76 0.43
C GLN A 162 1.33 -24.65 -0.51
N THR A 163 1.02 -23.39 -0.20
CA THR A 163 1.40 -22.22 -1.01
C THR A 163 2.85 -21.82 -0.76
N LYS A 164 3.55 -21.40 -1.82
CA LYS A 164 4.83 -20.68 -1.67
C LYS A 164 4.53 -19.34 -1.02
N ASN A 165 5.16 -19.07 0.12
CA ASN A 165 4.94 -17.85 0.88
C ASN A 165 6.22 -17.03 0.93
N ILE A 166 6.10 -15.72 0.79
CA ILE A 166 7.19 -14.78 1.03
C ILE A 166 6.92 -14.07 2.35
N ILE A 167 7.97 -13.97 3.16
CA ILE A 167 7.91 -13.49 4.53
C ILE A 167 9.01 -12.44 4.71
N CYS A 168 8.59 -11.24 5.07
CA CYS A 168 9.45 -10.12 5.43
C CYS A 168 9.14 -9.74 6.87
N VAL A 169 10.18 -9.63 7.70
CA VAL A 169 10.07 -9.20 9.10
C VAL A 169 11.11 -8.12 9.32
N ASP A 170 10.65 -6.95 9.70
CA ASP A 170 11.47 -5.77 9.95
C ASP A 170 11.14 -5.20 11.33
N TYR A 171 12.19 -4.72 11.99
CA TYR A 171 12.09 -4.06 13.28
C TYR A 171 12.73 -2.69 13.18
N PHE A 172 12.06 -1.71 13.77
CA PHE A 172 12.39 -0.30 13.70
C PHE A 172 12.62 0.21 15.13
N PRO A 173 13.86 0.08 15.67
CA PRO A 173 14.15 0.42 17.06
C PRO A 173 13.92 1.88 17.42
N GLU A 174 14.18 2.83 16.52
CA GLU A 174 14.02 4.26 16.82
C GLU A 174 12.54 4.64 17.02
N SER A 175 11.68 4.08 16.19
CA SER A 175 10.22 4.27 16.21
C SER A 175 9.50 3.28 17.14
N LYS A 176 10.23 2.29 17.70
CA LYS A 176 9.69 1.21 18.54
C LYS A 176 8.57 0.42 17.85
N LYS A 177 8.74 0.17 16.56
CA LYS A 177 7.76 -0.54 15.72
C LYS A 177 8.33 -1.84 15.17
N GLY A 178 7.44 -2.75 14.80
CA GLY A 178 7.75 -3.92 14.01
C GLY A 178 6.78 -4.02 12.84
N LEU A 179 7.24 -4.62 11.76
CA LEU A 179 6.48 -4.89 10.55
C LEU A 179 6.71 -6.35 10.16
N CYS A 180 5.63 -7.08 9.91
CA CYS A 180 5.69 -8.38 9.27
C CYS A 180 4.75 -8.37 8.08
N HIS A 181 5.27 -8.64 6.89
CA HIS A 181 4.46 -8.86 5.71
C HIS A 181 4.62 -10.30 5.24
N ILE A 182 3.51 -11.01 5.20
CA ILE A 182 3.40 -12.39 4.71
C ILE A 182 2.47 -12.41 3.50
N TYR A 183 2.85 -13.11 2.44
CA TYR A 183 1.97 -13.25 1.28
C TYR A 183 2.23 -14.52 0.47
N SER A 184 1.18 -15.01 -0.18
CA SER A 184 1.23 -16.10 -1.14
C SER A 184 1.82 -15.61 -2.49
N TYR A 185 2.67 -16.42 -3.12
CA TYR A 185 3.25 -16.13 -4.43
C TYR A 185 2.68 -17.04 -5.53
N PRO A 186 2.30 -16.50 -6.71
CA PRO A 186 2.31 -15.08 -7.08
C PRO A 186 1.21 -14.29 -6.34
N SER A 187 1.54 -13.07 -5.91
CA SER A 187 0.57 -12.19 -5.26
C SER A 187 -0.17 -11.36 -6.30
N LYS A 188 -1.49 -11.25 -6.17
CA LYS A 188 -2.34 -10.34 -6.94
C LYS A 188 -2.65 -9.04 -6.19
N MET A 189 -1.85 -8.71 -5.17
CA MET A 189 -2.02 -7.47 -4.41
C MET A 189 -1.82 -6.24 -5.30
N ILE A 190 -2.66 -5.24 -5.12
CA ILE A 190 -2.58 -3.96 -5.84
C ILE A 190 -1.69 -2.97 -5.08
N TYR A 191 -1.68 -3.05 -3.75
CA TYR A 191 -0.87 -2.21 -2.87
C TYR A 191 0.20 -3.05 -2.15
N TYR A 192 1.44 -2.56 -2.12
CA TYR A 192 2.51 -3.09 -1.28
C TYR A 192 3.03 -1.97 -0.39
N GLY A 193 2.56 -1.97 0.86
CA GLY A 193 2.95 -0.99 1.87
C GLY A 193 4.27 -1.31 2.58
N ASP A 194 4.95 -0.24 2.97
CA ASP A 194 6.10 -0.12 3.88
C ASP A 194 7.27 -1.04 3.51
N ILE A 195 7.63 -1.02 2.23
CA ILE A 195 8.80 -1.71 1.71
C ILE A 195 10.08 -1.10 2.31
N THR A 196 10.90 -1.96 2.91
CA THR A 196 12.17 -1.61 3.58
C THR A 196 13.38 -1.95 2.71
N ASN A 197 14.58 -1.54 3.13
CA ASN A 197 15.84 -1.93 2.46
C ASN A 197 16.07 -3.45 2.39
N GLN A 198 15.36 -4.25 3.21
CA GLN A 198 15.44 -5.71 3.18
C GLN A 198 14.67 -6.34 2.01
N PHE A 199 13.94 -5.54 1.24
CA PHE A 199 13.19 -6.01 0.08
C PHE A 199 14.10 -6.74 -0.91
N PRO A 200 13.87 -8.04 -1.16
CA PRO A 200 14.77 -8.84 -1.98
C PRO A 200 14.65 -8.53 -3.48
N GLY A 201 13.64 -7.75 -3.90
CA GLY A 201 13.25 -7.63 -5.30
C GLY A 201 12.28 -8.74 -5.71
N GLY A 202 12.22 -9.03 -7.00
CA GLY A 202 11.22 -9.92 -7.61
C GLY A 202 10.34 -9.16 -8.60
N LEU A 203 9.46 -9.85 -9.32
CA LEU A 203 8.53 -9.24 -10.28
C LEU A 203 7.11 -9.25 -9.72
N TYR A 204 6.48 -8.08 -9.64
CA TYR A 204 5.15 -7.89 -9.08
C TYR A 204 4.24 -7.21 -10.10
N GLU A 205 3.63 -8.02 -10.96
CA GLU A 205 2.88 -7.53 -12.13
C GLU A 205 1.54 -6.86 -11.78
N TYR A 206 0.99 -7.13 -10.60
CA TYR A 206 -0.32 -6.61 -10.17
C TYR A 206 -0.22 -5.37 -9.28
N VAL A 207 0.93 -5.09 -8.70
CA VAL A 207 1.11 -3.95 -7.81
C VAL A 207 1.07 -2.66 -8.62
N ARG A 208 0.23 -1.72 -8.18
CA ARG A 208 0.08 -0.36 -8.74
C ARG A 208 0.50 0.72 -7.75
N GLN A 209 0.51 0.40 -6.47
CA GLN A 209 0.82 1.35 -5.42
C GLN A 209 1.86 0.78 -4.47
N VAL A 210 2.89 1.57 -4.15
CA VAL A 210 3.97 1.18 -3.23
C VAL A 210 4.22 2.30 -2.24
N SER A 211 4.35 1.95 -0.95
CA SER A 211 4.98 2.85 0.03
C SER A 211 6.34 2.31 0.47
N LEU A 212 7.30 3.21 0.61
CA LEU A 212 8.66 2.94 1.08
C LEU A 212 8.84 3.56 2.46
N PHE A 213 9.28 2.77 3.43
CA PHE A 213 9.60 3.24 4.77
C PHE A 213 10.75 2.42 5.36
N ASP A 214 11.73 3.10 5.96
CA ASP A 214 12.80 2.47 6.71
C ASP A 214 13.43 3.49 7.68
N GLU A 215 14.09 3.00 8.72
CA GLU A 215 14.95 3.81 9.60
C GLU A 215 16.37 3.96 9.05
N LYS A 216 16.72 3.17 8.02
CA LYS A 216 17.95 3.30 7.25
C LYS A 216 17.73 4.11 5.97
N PRO A 217 18.73 4.85 5.47
CA PRO A 217 18.61 5.56 4.20
C PRO A 217 18.27 4.66 3.01
N PHE A 218 17.56 5.20 2.02
CA PHE A 218 17.35 4.54 0.73
C PHE A 218 18.38 5.01 -0.30
N GLU A 219 19.34 4.16 -0.62
CA GLU A 219 20.32 4.47 -1.67
C GLU A 219 19.71 4.30 -3.08
N HIS A 220 20.36 4.86 -4.08
CA HIS A 220 19.88 4.81 -5.47
C HIS A 220 19.60 3.38 -5.97
N GLU A 221 20.46 2.41 -5.61
CA GLU A 221 20.31 1.01 -6.03
C GLU A 221 19.06 0.36 -5.45
N PHE A 222 18.58 0.83 -4.29
CA PHE A 222 17.31 0.39 -3.73
C PHE A 222 16.15 0.90 -4.59
N LEU A 223 16.13 2.17 -4.96
CA LEU A 223 15.08 2.73 -5.82
C LEU A 223 15.08 2.10 -7.22
N LEU A 224 16.25 1.77 -7.78
CA LEU A 224 16.37 0.98 -9.00
C LEU A 224 15.76 -0.42 -8.84
N ARG A 225 15.95 -1.06 -7.69
CA ARG A 225 15.32 -2.36 -7.40
C ARG A 225 13.80 -2.23 -7.36
N ILE A 226 13.27 -1.18 -6.72
CA ILE A 226 11.83 -0.87 -6.72
C ILE A 226 11.32 -0.70 -8.16
N GLN A 227 12.00 0.11 -8.97
CA GLN A 227 11.63 0.33 -10.37
C GLN A 227 11.55 -0.98 -11.18
N LYS A 228 12.54 -1.87 -11.04
CA LYS A 228 12.56 -3.17 -11.74
C LYS A 228 11.49 -4.13 -11.22
N SER A 229 11.15 -4.03 -9.94
CA SER A 229 10.19 -4.92 -9.31
C SER A 229 8.73 -4.60 -9.62
N PHE A 230 8.43 -3.32 -9.91
CA PHE A 230 7.07 -2.83 -10.10
C PHE A 230 6.93 -2.12 -11.45
N PRO A 231 6.89 -2.86 -12.57
CA PRO A 231 6.85 -2.27 -13.92
C PRO A 231 5.59 -1.42 -14.18
N LEU A 232 4.50 -1.70 -13.47
CA LEU A 232 3.21 -1.01 -13.58
C LEU A 232 2.92 -0.09 -12.38
N LEU A 233 3.97 0.38 -11.68
CA LEU A 233 3.81 1.28 -10.54
C LEU A 233 3.20 2.63 -10.97
N GLU A 234 2.02 2.94 -10.45
CA GLU A 234 1.26 4.17 -10.72
C GLU A 234 1.43 5.19 -9.61
N ILE A 235 1.56 4.74 -8.35
CA ILE A 235 1.66 5.62 -7.17
C ILE A 235 2.81 5.17 -6.29
N LEU A 236 3.75 6.09 -6.04
CA LEU A 236 4.89 5.87 -5.16
C LEU A 236 4.84 6.84 -3.98
N TYR A 237 4.80 6.28 -2.77
CA TYR A 237 4.94 7.02 -1.52
C TYR A 237 6.33 6.76 -0.94
N VAL A 238 7.09 7.82 -0.70
CA VAL A 238 8.41 7.70 -0.06
C VAL A 238 8.34 8.36 1.31
N LYS A 239 8.77 7.66 2.35
CA LYS A 239 8.84 8.18 3.71
C LYS A 239 10.15 7.79 4.37
N ASN A 240 11.13 8.68 4.29
CA ASN A 240 12.43 8.47 4.91
C ASN A 240 13.07 9.82 5.23
N LYS A 241 13.35 10.07 6.51
CA LYS A 241 13.95 11.34 6.97
C LYS A 241 15.47 11.27 7.08
N LYS A 242 16.08 10.10 6.84
CA LYS A 242 17.54 9.95 6.91
C LYS A 242 18.17 10.35 5.58
N PRO A 243 19.26 11.13 5.57
CA PRO A 243 19.99 11.45 4.35
C PRO A 243 20.60 10.21 3.70
N GLN A 244 20.77 10.24 2.38
CA GLN A 244 21.50 9.19 1.65
C GLN A 244 22.98 9.21 2.04
N ASN A 245 23.58 8.04 2.25
CA ASN A 245 25.01 7.97 2.57
C ASN A 245 25.86 8.12 1.31
N ARG A 246 25.37 7.62 0.17
CA ARG A 246 26.09 7.60 -1.10
C ARG A 246 25.44 8.57 -2.07
N LYS A 247 25.63 9.87 -1.81
CA LYS A 247 25.19 10.89 -2.76
C LYS A 247 25.92 10.70 -4.08
N GLN A 248 25.17 10.56 -5.15
CA GLN A 248 25.72 10.73 -6.49
C GLN A 248 26.11 12.21 -6.65
N SER A 249 27.35 12.54 -6.30
CA SER A 249 27.95 13.79 -6.73
C SER A 249 28.30 13.66 -8.21
N ASN A 250 28.16 14.75 -8.96
CA ASN A 250 28.54 14.81 -10.38
C ASN A 250 30.02 14.41 -10.61
N ASP A 251 30.86 14.47 -9.57
CA ASP A 251 32.31 14.29 -9.66
C ASP A 251 32.77 12.83 -9.57
N ASN A 252 31.93 11.91 -9.06
CA ASN A 252 32.23 10.49 -8.99
C ASN A 252 31.23 9.71 -9.84
N GLN A 253 31.38 9.79 -11.16
CA GLN A 253 30.59 9.06 -12.17
C GLN A 253 30.83 7.55 -12.10
N GLN A 254 30.34 6.88 -11.05
CA GLN A 254 29.78 5.56 -11.29
C GLN A 254 28.49 5.79 -12.06
N TYR A 255 28.47 5.41 -13.34
CA TYR A 255 27.30 5.46 -14.23
C TYR A 255 26.20 4.53 -13.69
N LEU A 256 25.53 4.97 -12.63
CA LEU A 256 24.35 4.30 -12.12
C LEU A 256 23.21 4.51 -13.13
N SER A 257 22.42 3.47 -13.33
CA SER A 257 21.35 3.48 -14.33
C SER A 257 20.30 4.53 -13.98
N LEU A 258 19.82 5.28 -14.97
CA LEU A 258 18.71 6.20 -14.78
C LEU A 258 17.47 5.43 -14.29
N ILE A 259 16.83 5.92 -13.22
CA ILE A 259 15.57 5.35 -12.72
C ILE A 259 14.43 5.83 -13.62
N GLN A 260 13.60 4.91 -14.12
CA GLN A 260 12.42 5.25 -14.92
C GLN A 260 11.19 4.47 -14.47
N PHE A 261 10.19 5.18 -13.93
CA PHE A 261 8.89 4.62 -13.61
C PHE A 261 7.89 4.92 -14.72
N SER A 262 7.79 4.02 -15.71
CA SER A 262 7.03 4.25 -16.94
C SER A 262 5.52 4.47 -16.76
N SER A 263 4.95 4.03 -15.64
CA SER A 263 3.52 4.13 -15.36
C SER A 263 3.20 5.13 -14.23
N LEU A 264 4.21 5.82 -13.69
CA LEU A 264 4.04 6.68 -12.52
C LEU A 264 3.14 7.85 -12.88
N SER A 265 2.06 7.99 -12.15
CA SER A 265 1.11 9.10 -12.23
C SER A 265 1.10 9.94 -10.96
N GLU A 266 1.61 9.40 -9.85
CA GLU A 266 1.62 10.10 -8.57
C GLU A 266 2.86 9.76 -7.74
N LEU A 267 3.52 10.80 -7.25
CA LEU A 267 4.72 10.72 -6.43
C LEU A 267 4.52 11.54 -5.17
N ARG A 268 4.63 10.90 -4.01
CA ARG A 268 4.49 11.55 -2.70
C ARG A 268 5.82 11.56 -1.95
N LEU A 269 6.33 12.78 -1.74
CA LEU A 269 7.59 13.10 -1.08
C LEU A 269 7.34 14.03 0.12
N ASN A 270 6.24 13.81 0.84
CA ASN A 270 5.99 14.50 2.11
C ASN A 270 6.81 13.81 3.21
N ASP A 271 7.32 14.55 4.20
CA ASP A 271 8.10 13.97 5.31
C ASP A 271 9.37 13.20 4.87
N VAL A 272 9.99 13.58 3.75
CA VAL A 272 11.26 12.99 3.30
C VAL A 272 12.44 13.93 3.50
N HIS A 273 13.65 13.38 3.55
CA HIS A 273 14.88 14.15 3.45
C HIS A 273 15.06 14.71 2.03
N ASP A 274 15.67 15.89 1.93
CA ASP A 274 15.98 16.62 0.69
C ASP A 274 16.68 15.78 -0.37
N ASP A 275 17.58 14.87 0.04
CA ASP A 275 18.29 13.95 -0.87
C ASP A 275 17.33 13.12 -1.75
N TYR A 276 16.19 12.67 -1.21
CA TYR A 276 15.22 11.92 -2.00
C TYR A 276 14.49 12.81 -2.99
N ILE A 277 14.24 14.08 -2.62
CA ILE A 277 13.66 15.06 -3.54
C ILE A 277 14.65 15.31 -4.70
N GLU A 278 15.95 15.46 -4.42
CA GLU A 278 16.96 15.55 -5.47
C GLU A 278 16.96 14.31 -6.36
N GLU A 279 16.88 13.12 -5.76
CA GLU A 279 16.87 11.83 -6.45
C GLU A 279 15.78 11.74 -7.53
N PHE A 280 14.56 12.20 -7.22
CA PHE A 280 13.44 12.18 -8.16
C PHE A 280 13.39 13.40 -9.10
N LEU A 281 13.79 14.59 -8.62
CA LEU A 281 13.67 15.81 -9.43
C LEU A 281 14.86 16.03 -10.38
N PHE A 282 16.05 15.47 -10.11
CA PHE A 282 17.16 15.59 -11.04
C PHE A 282 16.96 14.67 -12.24
N HIS A 283 16.95 15.26 -13.43
CA HIS A 283 16.78 14.50 -14.68
C HIS A 283 17.95 13.55 -14.98
N THR A 284 19.10 13.73 -14.33
CA THR A 284 20.27 12.85 -14.45
C THR A 284 20.14 11.58 -13.61
N LYS A 285 19.24 11.56 -12.63
CA LYS A 285 19.05 10.45 -11.68
C LYS A 285 17.77 9.67 -11.96
N THR A 286 16.69 10.41 -12.21
CA THR A 286 15.36 9.86 -12.48
C THR A 286 14.75 10.51 -13.71
N TYR A 287 14.10 9.72 -14.55
CA TYR A 287 13.20 10.22 -15.58
C TYR A 287 11.76 10.10 -15.10
N LEU A 288 11.13 11.24 -14.81
CA LEU A 288 9.69 11.29 -14.59
C LEU A 288 8.94 11.22 -15.93
N THR A 289 7.84 10.50 -15.96
CA THR A 289 6.85 10.52 -17.04
C THR A 289 6.12 11.86 -17.08
N LYS A 290 5.39 12.13 -18.17
CA LYS A 290 4.50 13.29 -18.23
C LYS A 290 3.28 13.06 -17.34
N ASN A 291 2.72 14.14 -16.83
CA ASN A 291 1.47 14.17 -16.06
C ASN A 291 1.56 13.53 -14.67
N VAL A 292 2.69 13.70 -13.99
CA VAL A 292 2.85 13.23 -12.61
C VAL A 292 2.22 14.23 -11.64
N ASN A 293 1.43 13.73 -10.69
CA ASN A 293 0.98 14.45 -9.51
C ASN A 293 2.08 14.40 -8.44
N LEU A 294 2.65 15.56 -8.09
CA LEU A 294 3.73 15.65 -7.11
C LEU A 294 3.21 16.22 -5.79
N PHE A 295 3.41 15.49 -4.69
CA PHE A 295 3.14 15.96 -3.34
C PHE A 295 4.47 16.21 -2.62
N ILE A 296 4.70 17.44 -2.16
CA ILE A 296 5.98 17.86 -1.59
C ILE A 296 5.82 19.06 -0.65
N GLU A 297 6.73 19.20 0.31
CA GLU A 297 6.85 20.39 1.15
C GLU A 297 7.46 21.56 0.37
N TYR A 298 6.85 22.75 0.46
CA TYR A 298 7.30 23.93 -0.30
C TYR A 298 8.74 24.31 0.02
N GLU A 299 9.09 24.33 1.30
CA GLU A 299 10.42 24.75 1.78
C GLU A 299 11.52 23.80 1.26
N SER A 300 11.22 22.51 1.17
CA SER A 300 12.14 21.50 0.65
C SER A 300 12.29 21.62 -0.87
N LEU A 301 11.19 21.85 -1.59
CA LEU A 301 11.22 22.11 -3.02
C LEU A 301 12.02 23.38 -3.36
N GLU A 302 11.84 24.46 -2.60
CA GLU A 302 12.56 25.73 -2.77
C GLU A 302 14.07 25.55 -2.57
N ARG A 303 14.50 24.82 -1.53
CA ARG A 303 15.92 24.48 -1.30
C ARG A 303 16.51 23.68 -2.47
N ILE A 304 15.85 22.60 -2.88
CA ILE A 304 16.38 21.71 -3.93
C ILE A 304 16.47 22.38 -5.29
N THR A 305 15.48 23.20 -5.62
CA THR A 305 15.45 23.95 -6.88
C THR A 305 16.28 25.23 -6.84
N HIS A 306 16.93 25.53 -5.71
CA HIS A 306 17.66 26.77 -5.46
C HIS A 306 16.79 28.00 -5.80
N ASN A 307 15.67 28.16 -5.11
CA ASN A 307 14.66 29.18 -5.40
C ASN A 307 14.18 29.15 -6.85
N PHE A 308 13.94 27.95 -7.41
CA PHE A 308 13.47 27.74 -8.78
C PHE A 308 14.42 28.25 -9.88
N THR A 309 15.73 28.17 -9.65
CA THR A 309 16.76 28.56 -10.63
C THR A 309 17.64 27.41 -11.13
N ARG A 310 17.55 26.22 -10.51
CA ARG A 310 18.47 25.10 -10.73
C ARG A 310 18.09 24.20 -11.91
N GLU A 311 18.56 24.55 -13.12
CA GLU A 311 18.19 23.89 -14.39
C GLU A 311 18.16 22.34 -14.37
N CYS A 312 19.03 21.67 -13.62
CA CYS A 312 19.05 20.19 -13.56
C CYS A 312 17.76 19.57 -12.98
N THR A 313 16.95 20.31 -12.23
CA THR A 313 15.64 19.83 -11.73
C THR A 313 14.46 20.26 -12.61
N ARG A 314 14.65 21.32 -13.40
CA ARG A 314 13.59 21.94 -14.21
C ARG A 314 12.95 20.97 -15.21
N ILE A 315 13.74 20.10 -15.83
CA ILE A 315 13.26 19.14 -16.84
C ILE A 315 12.18 18.20 -16.27
N ASN A 316 12.36 17.68 -15.05
CA ASN A 316 11.35 16.83 -14.42
C ASN A 316 10.21 17.65 -13.83
N CYS A 317 10.48 18.82 -13.25
CA CYS A 317 9.44 19.72 -12.77
C CYS A 317 8.47 20.14 -13.88
N ALA A 318 8.96 20.34 -15.10
CA ALA A 318 8.14 20.71 -16.25
C ALA A 318 7.16 19.60 -16.71
N LYS A 319 7.27 18.38 -16.19
CA LYS A 319 6.39 17.25 -16.51
C LYS A 319 5.26 17.04 -15.51
N VAL A 320 5.26 17.78 -14.40
CA VAL A 320 4.27 17.68 -13.33
C VAL A 320 2.95 18.28 -13.78
N ASP A 321 1.84 17.54 -13.67
CA ASP A 321 0.48 18.02 -13.98
C ASP A 321 -0.19 18.68 -12.78
N LYS A 322 0.03 18.16 -11.58
CA LYS A 322 -0.48 18.76 -10.34
C LYS A 322 0.60 18.83 -9.30
N LEU A 323 0.78 20.02 -8.73
CA LEU A 323 1.74 20.26 -7.66
C LEU A 323 0.97 20.52 -6.37
N TYR A 324 0.99 19.56 -5.47
CA TYR A 324 0.40 19.65 -4.14
C TYR A 324 1.47 20.10 -3.16
N LEU A 325 1.37 21.35 -2.72
CA LEU A 325 2.32 21.95 -1.79
C LEU A 325 1.78 21.86 -0.36
N CYS A 326 2.61 21.41 0.57
CA CYS A 326 2.36 21.50 1.99
C CYS A 326 3.34 22.53 2.59
N GLY A 327 2.87 23.51 3.36
CA GLY A 327 3.76 24.45 4.05
C GLY A 327 3.03 25.65 4.65
N ASN A 328 3.78 26.56 5.28
CA ASN A 328 3.22 27.80 5.84
C ASN A 328 3.48 29.04 4.95
N ASP A 329 4.48 28.99 4.06
CA ASP A 329 5.03 30.17 3.36
C ASP A 329 4.70 30.25 1.85
N GLU A 330 3.64 29.56 1.42
CA GLU A 330 3.32 29.27 0.01
C GLU A 330 3.01 30.50 -0.89
N LEU A 331 2.91 31.71 -0.33
CA LEU A 331 2.45 32.92 -1.04
C LEU A 331 3.56 33.79 -1.63
N LYS A 332 4.84 33.44 -1.48
CA LYS A 332 5.95 34.35 -1.82
C LYS A 332 6.43 34.29 -3.28
N CYS A 333 6.15 33.22 -4.04
CA CYS A 333 6.86 32.93 -5.30
C CYS A 333 6.01 32.41 -6.48
N GLU A 334 4.74 32.82 -6.63
CA GLU A 334 3.86 32.35 -7.73
C GLU A 334 4.49 32.53 -9.14
N ASN A 335 5.17 33.65 -9.39
CA ASN A 335 5.78 33.94 -10.69
C ASN A 335 6.96 33.01 -11.05
N SER A 336 7.75 32.59 -10.05
CA SER A 336 8.89 31.69 -10.26
C SER A 336 8.43 30.24 -10.43
N LEU A 337 7.40 29.84 -9.68
CA LEU A 337 6.78 28.52 -9.81
C LEU A 337 6.22 28.28 -11.21
N GLY A 338 5.53 29.27 -11.81
CA GLY A 338 4.97 29.13 -13.15
C GLY A 338 6.01 28.88 -14.25
N LYS A 339 7.23 29.39 -14.10
CA LYS A 339 8.34 29.11 -15.06
C LYS A 339 8.91 27.71 -14.90
N TYR A 340 8.88 27.18 -13.68
CA TYR A 340 9.46 25.89 -13.31
C TYR A 340 8.48 24.73 -13.53
N PHE A 341 7.19 25.01 -13.38
CA PHE A 341 6.07 24.11 -13.51
C PHE A 341 5.05 24.65 -14.53
N PRO A 342 5.43 24.82 -15.82
CA PRO A 342 4.65 25.55 -16.82
C PRO A 342 3.26 24.98 -17.12
N ILE A 343 3.03 23.69 -16.85
CA ILE A 343 1.75 23.02 -17.09
C ILE A 343 1.04 22.61 -15.80
N ALA A 344 1.67 22.78 -14.64
CA ALA A 344 1.14 22.22 -13.41
C ALA A 344 0.00 23.09 -12.85
N LYS A 345 -1.09 22.44 -12.45
CA LYS A 345 -2.07 23.03 -11.55
C LYS A 345 -1.52 22.99 -10.13
N ILE A 346 -1.25 24.17 -9.56
CA ILE A 346 -0.81 24.31 -8.17
C ILE A 346 -2.03 24.16 -7.25
N ILE A 347 -1.96 23.22 -6.31
CA ILE A 347 -3.05 22.89 -5.38
C ILE A 347 -2.55 23.03 -3.95
N ASN A 348 -3.27 23.81 -3.15
CA ASN A 348 -3.05 23.94 -1.71
C ASN A 348 -4.10 23.12 -0.96
N PRO A 349 -3.72 22.03 -0.28
CA PRO A 349 -4.65 21.15 0.44
C PRO A 349 -5.24 21.79 1.70
N ARG A 350 -4.71 22.90 2.22
CA ARG A 350 -5.31 23.67 3.33
C ARG A 350 -6.44 24.60 2.90
N ARG A 351 -6.67 24.77 1.59
CA ARG A 351 -7.76 25.59 1.02
C ARG A 351 -9.02 24.80 0.65
N TYR A 352 -9.12 23.52 1.03
CA TYR A 352 -10.28 22.67 0.77
C TYR A 352 -10.85 22.03 2.05
#